data_AF-A0A9W6QKU4-F1
#
_entry.id   AF-A0A9W6QKU4-F1
#
_cell.length_a   1.000
_cell.length_b   1.000
_cell.length_c   1.000
_cell.angle_alpha   90.00
_cell.angle_beta   90.00
_cell.angle_gamma   90.00
#
_symmetry.space_group_name_H-M   'P 1'
#
loop_
_entity.id
_entity.type
_entity.pdbx_description
1 polymer ?
#
loop_
_entity_poly.entity_id
_entity_poly.type
_entity_poly.pdbx_seq_one_letter_code
_entity_poly.pdbx_strand_id
1 'polypeptide(L)'
;MAGADYNLQAIEQCRAAVAGQAGPVAAAGDALPRDADAGIFGTLPSSAGLASAVRALATTGSDELDRAGALLGSVDRALDAIGTSVANNEQAATRSLTV
;
A
#
# COMPACT_ATOMS: atom_id res chain seq x y z
N MET A 1 7.45 31.70 -19.78
CA MET A 1 8.12 30.40 -19.50
C MET A 1 7.03 29.36 -19.37
N ALA A 2 7.07 28.29 -20.16
CA ALA A 2 6.22 27.14 -19.93
C ALA A 2 6.67 26.53 -18.59
N GLY A 3 5.99 26.90 -17.51
CA GLY A 3 6.07 26.13 -16.27
C GLY A 3 5.74 24.71 -16.64
N ALA A 4 6.53 23.75 -16.16
CA ALA A 4 6.25 22.35 -16.45
C ALA A 4 4.78 22.08 -16.11
N ASP A 5 4.02 21.60 -17.12
CA ASP A 5 2.62 21.20 -16.99
C ASP A 5 2.57 19.94 -16.10
N TYR A 6 2.84 20.12 -14.81
CA TYR A 6 2.66 19.08 -13.84
C TYR A 6 1.16 18.87 -13.70
N ASN A 7 0.68 17.69 -14.08
CA ASN A 7 -0.71 17.32 -13.86
C ASN A 7 -0.92 17.00 -12.37
N LEU A 8 -0.93 18.06 -11.54
CA LEU A 8 -1.14 17.99 -10.10
C LEU A 8 -2.43 17.25 -9.77
N GLN A 9 -3.47 17.44 -10.58
CA GLN A 9 -4.73 16.72 -10.45
C GLN A 9 -4.56 15.21 -10.65
N ALA A 10 -3.74 14.77 -11.60
CA ALA A 10 -3.40 13.35 -11.77
C ALA A 10 -2.55 12.81 -10.61
N ILE A 11 -1.63 13.61 -10.07
CA ILE A 11 -0.82 13.22 -8.90
C ILE A 11 -1.73 13.02 -7.67
N GLU A 12 -2.67 13.93 -7.44
CA GLU A 12 -3.67 13.81 -6.38
C GLU A 12 -4.61 12.61 -6.58
N GLN A 13 -5.02 12.34 -7.82
CA GLN A 13 -5.80 11.14 -8.15
C GLN A 13 -5.01 9.85 -7.88
N CYS A 14 -3.73 9.80 -8.27
CA CYS A 14 -2.85 8.68 -7.95
C CYS A 14 -2.71 8.49 -6.44
N ARG A 15 -2.52 9.59 -5.70
CA ARG A 15 -2.44 9.56 -4.23
C ARG A 15 -3.71 9.00 -3.61
N ALA A 16 -4.87 9.49 -4.04
CA ALA A 16 -6.17 9.02 -3.55
C ALA A 16 -6.40 7.53 -3.85
N ALA A 17 -6.03 7.06 -5.05
CA ALA A 17 -6.13 5.65 -5.43
C ALA A 17 -5.21 4.76 -4.58
N VAL A 18 -3.97 5.20 -4.31
CA VAL A 18 -3.01 4.47 -3.47
C VAL A 18 -3.47 4.41 -2.02
N ALA A 19 -3.90 5.55 -1.46
CA ALA A 19 -4.44 5.62 -0.10
C ALA A 19 -5.70 4.75 0.06
N GLY A 20 -6.55 4.69 -0.96
CA GLY A 20 -7.74 3.84 -0.98
C GLY A 20 -7.45 2.33 -0.96
N GLN A 21 -6.26 1.90 -1.37
CA GLN A 21 -5.89 0.49 -1.45
C GLN A 21 -5.20 -0.05 -0.19
N ALA A 22 -4.60 0.81 0.63
CA ALA A 22 -3.86 0.38 1.81
C ALA A 22 -4.73 -0.33 2.86
N GLY A 23 -5.93 0.21 3.13
CA GLY A 23 -6.88 -0.39 4.07
C GLY A 23 -7.38 -1.78 3.64
N PRO A 24 -7.88 -1.94 2.40
CA PRO A 24 -8.27 -3.25 1.87
C PRO A 24 -7.15 -4.30 1.88
N VAL A 25 -5.91 -3.90 1.60
CA VAL A 25 -4.74 -4.81 1.61
C VAL A 25 -4.45 -5.31 3.03
N ALA A 26 -4.46 -4.42 4.02
CA ALA A 26 -4.30 -4.82 5.42
C ALA A 26 -5.44 -5.76 5.88
N ALA A 27 -6.68 -5.41 5.56
CA ALA A 27 -7.84 -6.23 5.90
C ALA A 27 -7.79 -7.65 5.28
N ALA A 28 -7.26 -7.76 4.06
CA ALA A 28 -7.04 -9.06 3.41
C ALA A 28 -5.99 -9.89 4.15
N GLY A 29 -4.94 -9.26 4.69
CA GLY A 29 -3.89 -9.92 5.46
C GLY A 29 -4.36 -10.40 6.84
N ASP A 30 -5.26 -9.65 7.48
CA ASP A 30 -5.85 -10.00 8.78
C ASP A 30 -6.87 -11.14 8.68
N ALA A 31 -7.53 -11.30 7.53
CA ALA A 31 -8.54 -12.33 7.32
C ALA A 31 -7.94 -13.74 7.10
N LEU A 32 -6.62 -13.87 6.96
CA LEU A 32 -5.97 -15.15 6.70
C LEU A 32 -5.88 -16.01 7.99
N PRO A 33 -6.17 -17.32 7.91
CA PRO A 33 -6.28 -18.19 9.08
C PRO A 33 -4.90 -18.65 9.60
N ARG A 34 -4.15 -17.74 10.23
CA ARG A 34 -2.80 -18.00 10.79
C ARG A 34 -2.81 -18.99 11.96
N ASP A 35 -3.96 -19.18 12.58
CA ASP A 35 -4.16 -20.09 13.72
C ASP A 35 -4.89 -21.39 13.33
N ALA A 36 -4.94 -21.73 12.04
CA ALA A 36 -5.63 -22.94 11.58
C ALA A 36 -5.11 -24.20 12.29
N ASP A 37 -6.00 -24.91 13.00
CA ASP A 37 -5.68 -26.16 13.67
C ASP A 37 -6.09 -27.38 12.84
N ALA A 38 -5.64 -28.56 13.26
CA ALA A 38 -5.97 -29.82 12.60
C ALA A 38 -7.47 -30.14 12.67
N GLY A 39 -8.18 -29.65 13.69
CA GLY A 39 -9.60 -29.90 13.92
C GLY A 39 -10.49 -29.29 12.83
N ILE A 40 -10.07 -28.18 12.22
CA ILE A 40 -10.75 -27.57 11.06
C ILE A 40 -10.85 -28.54 9.87
N PHE A 41 -9.87 -29.44 9.74
CA PHE A 41 -9.83 -30.45 8.68
C PHE A 41 -10.42 -31.80 9.13
N GLY A 42 -11.00 -31.87 10.32
CA GLY A 42 -11.58 -33.09 10.88
C GLY A 42 -10.51 -34.13 11.25
N THR A 43 -10.89 -35.40 11.23
CA THR A 43 -10.08 -36.52 11.76
C THR A 43 -9.19 -37.21 10.73
N LEU A 44 -8.88 -36.56 9.60
CA LEU A 44 -7.99 -37.17 8.61
C LEU A 44 -6.60 -37.43 9.22
N PRO A 45 -5.94 -38.55 8.87
CA PRO A 45 -4.58 -38.85 9.35
C PRO A 45 -3.57 -37.73 9.06
N SER A 46 -3.79 -37.00 7.96
CA SER A 46 -2.94 -35.89 7.51
C SER A 46 -3.49 -34.50 7.88
N SER A 47 -4.55 -34.39 8.70
CA SER A 47 -5.16 -33.10 9.09
C SER A 47 -4.14 -32.14 9.73
N ALA A 48 -3.19 -32.66 10.51
CA ALA A 48 -2.12 -31.86 11.11
C ALA A 48 -1.16 -31.28 10.06
N GLY A 49 -0.83 -32.06 9.03
CA GLY A 49 0.00 -31.61 7.91
C GLY A 49 -0.72 -30.54 7.08
N LEU A 50 -2.00 -30.74 6.80
CA LEU A 50 -2.83 -29.77 6.09
C LEU A 50 -2.96 -28.45 6.88
N ALA A 51 -3.19 -28.52 8.19
CA ALA A 51 -3.21 -27.35 9.06
C ALA A 51 -1.86 -26.63 9.10
N SER A 52 -0.74 -27.35 9.09
CA SER A 52 0.58 -26.74 9.00
C SER A 52 0.78 -26.01 7.67
N ALA A 53 0.37 -26.61 6.56
CA ALA A 53 0.48 -26.01 5.22
C ALA A 53 -0.39 -24.74 5.10
N VAL A 54 -1.63 -24.79 5.60
CA VAL A 54 -2.53 -23.63 5.60
C VAL A 54 -1.99 -22.51 6.47
N ARG A 55 -1.46 -22.81 7.66
CA ARG A 55 -0.81 -21.79 8.50
C ARG A 55 0.41 -21.16 7.83
N ALA A 56 1.24 -21.96 7.17
CA ALA A 56 2.41 -21.45 6.44
C ALA A 56 2.00 -20.53 5.28
N LEU A 57 0.96 -20.91 4.52
CA LEU A 57 0.40 -20.09 3.45
C LEU A 57 -0.21 -18.81 4.00
N ALA A 58 -1.03 -18.90 5.05
CA ALA A 58 -1.66 -17.75 5.69
C ALA A 58 -0.62 -16.76 6.21
N THR A 59 0.41 -17.25 6.90
CA THR A 59 1.52 -16.41 7.41
C THR A 59 2.25 -15.72 6.26
N THR A 60 2.64 -16.48 5.24
CA THR A 60 3.39 -15.92 4.09
C THR A 60 2.56 -14.90 3.32
N GLY A 61 1.27 -15.19 3.08
CA GLY A 61 0.36 -14.29 2.38
C GLY A 61 0.13 -13.00 3.16
N SER A 62 -0.05 -13.12 4.47
CA SER A 62 -0.17 -11.96 5.36
C SER A 62 1.08 -11.08 5.38
N ASP A 63 2.27 -11.68 5.51
CA ASP A 63 3.53 -10.92 5.51
C ASP A 63 3.73 -10.15 4.20
N GLU A 64 3.32 -10.73 3.07
CA GLU A 64 3.42 -10.07 1.78
C GLU A 64 2.39 -8.93 1.63
N LEU A 65 1.19 -9.10 2.18
CA LEU A 65 0.18 -8.03 2.23
C LEU A 65 0.63 -6.88 3.14
N ASP A 66 1.28 -7.16 4.27
CA ASP A 66 1.88 -6.13 5.13
C ASP A 66 2.97 -5.34 4.39
N ARG A 67 3.83 -6.02 3.62
CA ARG A 67 4.84 -5.38 2.75
C ARG A 67 4.18 -4.52 1.67
N ALA A 68 3.13 -5.02 1.03
CA ALA A 68 2.38 -4.26 0.03
C ALA A 68 1.77 -3.00 0.65
N GLY A 69 1.19 -3.09 1.86
CA GLY A 69 0.71 -1.93 2.61
C GLY A 69 1.81 -0.91 2.90
N ALA A 70 2.99 -1.36 3.35
CA ALA A 70 4.14 -0.49 3.59
C ALA A 70 4.66 0.20 2.32
N LEU A 71 4.63 -0.51 1.18
CA LEU A 71 4.99 0.04 -0.12
C LEU A 71 3.99 1.11 -0.57
N LEU A 72 2.68 0.84 -0.46
CA LEU A 72 1.63 1.82 -0.76
C LEU A 72 1.79 3.08 0.10
N GLY A 73 2.05 2.94 1.40
CA GLY A 73 2.33 4.09 2.27
C GLY A 73 3.61 4.86 1.90
N SER A 74 4.59 4.20 1.29
CA SER A 74 5.80 4.85 0.78
C SER A 74 5.53 5.62 -0.52
N VAL A 75 4.70 5.06 -1.40
CA VAL A 75 4.24 5.73 -2.62
C VAL A 75 3.43 6.99 -2.28
N ASP A 76 2.51 6.91 -1.32
CA ASP A 76 1.72 8.06 -0.85
C ASP A 76 2.62 9.22 -0.39
N ARG A 77 3.61 8.94 0.46
CA ARG A 77 4.60 9.93 0.91
C ARG A 77 5.44 10.51 -0.24
N ALA A 78 5.82 9.69 -1.21
CA ALA A 78 6.57 10.15 -2.36
C ALA A 78 5.74 11.10 -3.24
N LEU A 79 4.46 10.79 -3.47
CA LEU A 79 3.54 11.65 -4.21
C LEU A 79 3.31 12.98 -3.48
N ASP A 80 3.18 12.97 -2.15
CA ASP A 80 3.06 14.18 -1.34
C ASP A 80 4.31 15.08 -1.41
N ALA A 81 5.50 14.47 -1.35
CA ALA A 81 6.77 15.19 -1.51
C ALA A 81 6.92 15.82 -2.90
N ILE A 82 6.44 15.15 -3.95
CA ILE A 82 6.40 15.71 -5.31
C ILE A 82 5.46 16.91 -5.36
N GLY A 83 4.23 16.80 -4.82
CA GLY A 83 3.27 17.90 -4.78
C GLY A 83 3.83 19.14 -4.06
N THR A 84 4.47 18.92 -2.91
CA THR A 84 5.15 19.97 -2.14
C THR A 84 6.28 20.63 -2.94
N SER A 85 7.10 19.84 -3.62
CA SER A 85 8.23 20.35 -4.42
C SER A 85 7.76 21.19 -5.61
N VAL A 86 6.69 20.75 -6.28
CA VAL A 86 6.09 21.51 -7.39
C VAL A 86 5.55 22.85 -6.89
N ALA A 87 4.77 22.86 -5.82
CA ALA A 87 4.22 24.08 -5.24
C ALA A 87 5.31 25.09 -4.83
N ASN A 88 6.40 24.59 -4.24
CA ASN A 88 7.55 25.44 -3.86
C ASN A 88 8.24 26.05 -5.09
N ASN A 89 8.42 25.26 -6.16
CA ASN A 89 9.03 25.75 -7.40
C ASN A 89 8.16 26.81 -8.08
N GLU A 90 6.83 26.63 -8.11
CA GLU A 90 5.90 27.62 -8.66
C GLU A 90 5.91 28.93 -7.87
N GLN A 91 5.95 28.86 -6.53
CA GLN A 91 6.09 30.05 -5.68
C GLN A 91 7.42 30.76 -5.90
N ALA A 92 8.52 30.02 -6.03
CA ALA A 92 9.84 30.59 -6.29
C ALA A 92 9.89 31.28 -7.67
N ALA A 93 9.34 30.64 -8.69
CA ALA A 93 9.22 31.21 -10.03
C ALA A 93 8.38 32.50 -10.03
N THR A 94 7.23 32.49 -9.36
CA THR A 94 6.37 33.67 -9.22
C THR A 94 7.11 34.83 -8.55
N ARG A 95 7.81 34.57 -7.44
CA ARG A 95 8.62 35.59 -6.75
C ARG A 95 9.69 36.19 -7.66
N SER A 96 10.37 35.37 -8.46
CA SER A 96 11.40 35.83 -9.39
C SER A 96 10.88 36.68 -10.56
N LEU A 97 9.57 36.67 -10.82
CA LEU A 97 8.93 37.49 -11.85
C LEU A 97 8.34 38.80 -11.31
N THR A 98 8.20 38.91 -9.98
CA THR A 98 7.63 40.10 -9.30
C THR A 98 8.69 41.01 -8.67
N VAL A 99 9.97 40.65 -8.77
CA VAL A 99 11.14 41.43 -8.33
C VAL A 99 11.93 41.86 -9.57
#